data_AF-A0A2N0NHI9-F1
#
_entry.id   AF-A0A2N0NHI9-F1
#
_cell.length_a   1.000
_cell.length_b   1.000
_cell.length_c   1.000
_cell.angle_alpha   90.00
_cell.angle_beta   90.00
_cell.angle_gamma   90.00
#
_symmetry.space_group_name_H-M   'P 1'
#
loop_
_entity.id
_entity.type
_entity.pdbx_description
1 polymer ?
#
loop_
_entity_poly.entity_id
_entity_poly.type
_entity_poly.pdbx_seq_one_letter_code
_entity_poly.pdbx_strand_id
1 'polypeptide(L)'
;FRQATLTVPKTRKPKTNNYVGILEQFLEKCNLSASSIPEQLSEHAFKLDALLPDWMARRCVKVAFAKPKHSFSKEKIDAFLPDKRKKNLTIEGRTEYCAKDGDFVDIIANHWAVGLKNKDEKEIVTGVSRQLTFYVKLTEGSVDPAIIEAFAKDKELI
;
A
#
# COMPACT_ATOMS: atom_id res chain seq x y z
N PHE A 1 38.24 18.36 27.70
CA PHE A 1 37.57 17.63 26.61
C PHE A 1 36.26 17.04 27.14
N ARG A 2 35.10 17.59 26.77
CA ARG A 2 33.79 16.97 27.07
C ARG A 2 33.32 16.24 25.81
N GLN A 3 33.12 14.93 25.92
CA GLN A 3 32.56 14.12 24.84
C GLN A 3 31.07 14.43 24.70
N ALA A 4 30.64 14.80 23.49
CA ALA A 4 29.24 14.95 23.13
C ALA A 4 28.65 13.58 22.79
N THR A 5 27.65 13.14 23.56
CA THR A 5 26.87 11.94 23.29
C THR A 5 25.88 12.24 22.16
N LEU A 6 26.12 11.65 20.98
CA LEU A 6 25.17 11.66 19.87
C LEU A 6 23.96 10.80 20.24
N THR A 7 22.87 11.47 20.60
CA THR A 7 21.58 10.81 20.81
C THR A 7 20.89 10.67 19.44
N VAL A 8 20.72 9.43 19.00
CA VAL A 8 19.94 9.10 17.80
C VAL A 8 18.46 9.44 18.06
N PRO A 9 17.80 10.28 17.24
CA PRO A 9 16.41 10.63 17.47
C PRO A 9 15.51 9.41 17.26
N LYS A 10 14.77 9.02 18.30
CA LYS A 10 13.66 8.07 18.18
C LYS A 10 12.62 8.64 17.21
N THR A 11 12.45 8.00 16.05
CA THR A 11 11.41 8.30 15.08
C THR A 11 10.03 8.03 15.69
N ARG A 12 9.35 9.09 16.15
CA ARG A 12 7.93 9.03 16.51
C ARG A 12 7.11 8.80 15.24
N LYS A 13 6.18 7.85 15.30
CA LYS A 13 5.20 7.64 14.22
C LYS A 13 4.44 8.95 13.95
N PRO A 14 4.35 9.38 12.68
CA PRO A 14 3.57 10.55 12.29
C PRO A 14 2.11 10.45 12.75
N LYS A 15 1.63 11.43 13.53
CA LYS A 15 0.19 11.61 13.79
C LYS A 15 -0.50 11.86 12.43
N THR A 16 -1.72 11.39 12.19
CA THR A 16 -2.37 11.29 10.84
C THR A 16 -2.38 12.59 10.01
N ASN A 17 -2.19 13.75 10.63
CA ASN A 17 -2.01 15.07 9.99
C ASN A 17 -0.58 15.36 9.47
N ASN A 18 0.39 14.48 9.75
CA ASN A 18 1.80 14.68 9.43
C ASN A 18 2.17 14.13 8.04
N TYR A 19 1.44 13.17 7.47
CA TYR A 19 1.77 12.60 6.16
C TYR A 19 1.67 13.61 4.99
N VAL A 20 0.76 14.58 5.07
CA VAL A 20 0.69 15.67 4.08
C VAL A 20 1.89 16.61 4.21
N GLY A 21 2.33 16.90 5.44
CA GLY A 21 3.56 17.68 5.68
C GLY A 21 4.81 16.94 5.21
N ILE A 22 4.90 15.63 5.45
CA ILE A 22 5.97 14.76 4.93
C ILE A 22 6.00 14.78 3.41
N LEU A 23 4.82 14.72 2.76
CA LEU A 23 4.73 14.84 1.31
C LEU A 23 5.27 16.20 0.82
N GLU A 24 4.86 17.30 1.45
CA GLU A 24 5.28 18.65 1.05
C GLU A 24 6.80 18.81 1.18
N GLN A 25 7.38 18.38 2.31
CA GLN A 25 8.83 18.38 2.51
C GLN A 25 9.55 17.48 1.51
N PHE A 26 8.96 16.34 1.15
CA PHE A 26 9.53 15.42 0.16
C PHE A 26 9.57 16.04 -1.23
N LEU A 27 8.46 16.65 -1.66
CA LEU A 27 8.35 17.34 -2.95
C LEU A 27 9.37 18.47 -3.05
N GLU A 28 9.48 19.31 -2.03
CA GLU A 28 10.46 20.40 -1.96
C GLU A 28 11.89 19.86 -2.02
N LYS A 29 12.23 18.88 -1.19
CA LYS A 29 13.57 18.27 -1.15
C LYS A 29 13.99 17.64 -2.48
N CYS A 30 13.03 17.13 -3.25
CA CYS A 30 13.27 16.47 -4.52
C CYS A 30 13.05 17.39 -5.73
N ASN A 31 12.72 18.68 -5.52
CA ASN A 31 12.34 19.63 -6.58
C ASN A 31 11.21 19.10 -7.49
N LEU A 32 10.25 18.38 -6.90
CA LEU A 32 9.11 17.79 -7.60
C LEU A 32 7.86 18.64 -7.45
N SER A 33 7.04 18.67 -8.49
CA SER A 33 5.76 19.37 -8.47
C SER A 33 4.78 18.78 -9.47
N ALA A 34 3.59 19.38 -9.57
CA ALA A 34 2.59 19.00 -10.55
C ALA A 34 3.07 19.14 -12.01
N SER A 35 4.08 19.98 -12.27
CA SER A 35 4.66 20.16 -13.60
C SER A 35 5.69 19.10 -13.96
N SER A 36 6.24 18.36 -13.00
CA SER A 36 7.22 17.29 -13.24
C SER A 36 6.64 16.21 -14.16
N ILE A 37 7.48 15.62 -15.01
CA ILE A 37 7.06 14.52 -15.89
C ILE A 37 6.93 13.21 -15.09
N PRO A 38 6.07 12.27 -15.52
CA PRO A 38 5.87 10.99 -14.82
C PRO A 38 7.17 10.23 -14.53
N GLU A 39 8.14 10.28 -15.44
CA GLU A 39 9.45 9.63 -15.29
C GLU A 39 10.22 10.15 -14.08
N GLN A 40 10.31 11.48 -13.93
CA GLN A 40 10.95 12.14 -12.78
C GLN A 40 10.25 11.78 -11.45
N LEU A 41 8.93 11.64 -11.48
CA LEU A 41 8.19 11.21 -10.30
C LEU A 41 8.50 9.75 -9.96
N SER A 42 8.52 8.88 -10.97
CA SER A 42 8.78 7.45 -10.78
C SER A 42 10.18 7.17 -10.22
N GLU A 43 11.19 7.95 -10.59
CA GLU A 43 12.56 7.88 -10.04
C GLU A 43 12.60 8.07 -8.52
N HIS A 44 11.63 8.80 -7.98
CA HIS A 44 11.53 9.11 -6.55
C HIS A 44 10.46 8.30 -5.82
N ALA A 45 9.68 7.47 -6.54
CA ALA A 45 8.59 6.68 -5.99
C ALA A 45 9.06 5.77 -4.84
N PHE A 46 10.21 5.11 -4.99
CA PHE A 46 10.74 4.21 -3.95
C PHE A 46 11.11 4.95 -2.65
N LYS A 47 11.58 6.20 -2.75
CA LYS A 47 11.94 7.01 -1.59
C LYS A 47 10.69 7.48 -0.85
N LEU A 48 9.65 7.89 -1.59
CA LEU A 48 8.36 8.24 -1.00
C LEU A 48 7.72 7.00 -0.37
N ASP A 49 7.84 5.84 -1.00
CA ASP A 49 7.31 4.57 -0.49
C ASP A 49 7.93 4.18 0.86
N ALA A 50 9.25 4.34 1.00
CA ALA A 50 9.95 4.10 2.26
C ALA A 50 9.51 5.06 3.40
N LEU A 51 8.96 6.23 3.07
CA LEU A 51 8.45 7.20 4.05
C LEU A 51 6.98 6.94 4.45
N LEU A 52 6.27 6.09 3.71
CA LEU A 52 4.85 5.79 3.90
C LEU A 52 4.71 4.31 4.29
N PRO A 53 5.02 3.94 5.54
CA PRO A 53 5.15 2.56 5.98
C PRO A 53 3.82 1.80 6.04
N ASP A 54 2.69 2.51 5.98
CA ASP A 54 1.36 1.92 6.04
C ASP A 54 0.45 2.40 4.90
N TRP A 55 -0.54 1.58 4.54
CA TRP A 55 -1.47 1.87 3.46
C TRP A 55 -2.32 3.13 3.71
N MET A 56 -2.59 3.49 4.97
CA MET A 56 -3.34 4.70 5.32
C MET A 56 -2.53 5.94 4.96
N ALA A 57 -1.23 5.93 5.22
CA ALA A 57 -0.30 6.97 4.82
C ALA A 57 -0.29 7.14 3.30
N ARG A 58 -0.17 6.03 2.55
CA ARG A 58 -0.26 6.04 1.08
C ARG A 58 -1.61 6.58 0.60
N ARG A 59 -2.73 6.19 1.21
CA ARG A 59 -4.07 6.69 0.88
C ARG A 59 -4.21 8.18 1.17
N CYS A 60 -3.75 8.64 2.33
CA CYS A 60 -3.75 10.06 2.70
C CYS A 60 -2.96 10.92 1.71
N VAL A 61 -1.79 10.46 1.30
CA VAL A 61 -0.94 11.14 0.30
C VAL A 61 -1.61 11.11 -1.08
N LYS A 62 -2.19 9.99 -1.51
CA LYS A 62 -2.93 9.89 -2.77
C LYS A 62 -4.10 10.88 -2.84
N VAL A 63 -4.86 11.02 -1.74
CA VAL A 63 -5.93 12.01 -1.62
C VAL A 63 -5.35 13.43 -1.64
N ALA A 64 -4.22 13.68 -1.00
CA ALA A 64 -3.57 14.99 -1.00
C ALA A 64 -3.12 15.43 -2.40
N PHE A 65 -2.58 14.53 -3.21
CA PHE A 65 -2.19 14.83 -4.59
C PHE A 65 -3.36 15.27 -5.48
N ALA A 66 -4.56 14.75 -5.22
CA ALA A 66 -5.77 15.12 -5.95
C ALA A 66 -6.37 16.47 -5.50
N LYS A 67 -5.86 17.09 -4.42
CA LYS A 67 -6.37 18.39 -3.95
C LYS A 67 -5.83 19.54 -4.81
N PRO A 68 -6.56 20.68 -4.89
CA PRO A 68 -6.15 21.83 -5.69
C PRO A 68 -4.72 22.34 -5.45
N LYS A 69 -4.21 22.23 -4.22
CA LYS A 69 -2.84 22.64 -3.84
C LYS A 69 -1.76 21.91 -4.64
N HIS A 70 -1.98 20.65 -4.97
CA HIS A 70 -1.00 19.81 -5.67
C HIS A 70 -1.47 19.45 -7.08
N SER A 71 -2.77 19.22 -7.30
CA SER A 71 -3.42 19.05 -8.61
C SER A 71 -2.66 18.12 -9.57
N PHE A 72 -2.15 16.99 -9.08
CA PHE A 72 -1.49 16.01 -9.94
C PHE A 72 -2.54 15.28 -10.80
N SER A 73 -2.20 15.01 -12.05
CA SER A 73 -3.03 14.13 -12.89
C SER A 73 -3.00 12.71 -12.36
N LYS A 74 -4.04 11.91 -12.70
CA LYS A 74 -4.12 10.49 -12.30
C LYS A 74 -2.88 9.71 -12.74
N GLU A 75 -2.37 9.98 -13.94
CA GLU A 75 -1.15 9.37 -14.47
C GLU A 75 0.06 9.68 -13.60
N LYS A 76 0.27 10.95 -13.24
CA LYS A 76 1.39 11.36 -12.37
C LYS A 76 1.29 10.77 -10.97
N ILE A 77 0.07 10.69 -10.42
CA ILE A 77 -0.19 10.05 -9.13
C ILE A 77 0.17 8.55 -9.21
N ASP A 78 -0.27 7.85 -10.24
CA ASP A 78 0.01 6.42 -10.40
C ASP A 78 1.49 6.16 -10.74
N ALA A 79 2.19 7.09 -11.39
CA ALA A 79 3.64 6.99 -11.59
C ALA A 79 4.43 7.17 -10.30
N PHE A 80 3.97 8.07 -9.42
CA PHE A 80 4.67 8.42 -8.19
C PHE A 80 4.33 7.52 -7.00
N LEU A 81 3.07 7.07 -6.95
CA LEU A 81 2.55 6.10 -6.00
C LEU A 81 1.99 4.91 -6.78
N PRO A 82 2.86 4.09 -7.39
CA PRO A 82 2.43 2.93 -8.14
C PRO A 82 1.62 2.01 -7.24
N ASP A 83 0.39 1.71 -7.69
CA ASP A 83 -0.46 0.76 -7.00
C ASP A 83 0.06 -0.65 -7.28
N LYS A 84 0.91 -1.15 -6.38
CA LYS A 84 1.50 -2.50 -6.47
C LYS A 84 0.42 -3.60 -6.55
N ARG A 85 -0.83 -3.28 -6.16
CA ARG A 85 -2.01 -4.16 -6.23
C ARG A 85 -2.61 -4.31 -7.63
N LYS A 86 -2.27 -3.43 -8.58
CA LYS A 86 -2.78 -3.48 -9.97
C LYS A 86 -2.08 -4.50 -10.86
N LYS A 87 -1.08 -5.22 -10.33
CA LYS A 87 -0.45 -6.31 -11.07
C LYS A 87 -1.45 -7.47 -11.16
N ASN A 88 -1.76 -7.95 -12.36
CA ASN A 88 -2.59 -9.14 -12.59
C ASN A 88 -1.86 -10.39 -12.09
N LEU A 89 -1.81 -10.55 -10.77
CA LEU A 89 -1.14 -11.67 -10.12
C LEU A 89 -2.11 -12.85 -10.02
N THR A 90 -1.56 -14.04 -10.29
CA THR A 90 -2.19 -15.30 -9.90
C THR A 90 -2.37 -15.33 -8.38
N ILE A 91 -3.22 -16.23 -7.87
CA ILE A 91 -3.40 -16.40 -6.42
C ILE A 91 -2.04 -16.58 -5.72
N GLU A 92 -1.15 -17.37 -6.31
CA GLU A 92 0.21 -17.60 -5.82
C GLU A 92 1.08 -16.33 -5.82
N GLY A 93 1.09 -15.56 -6.91
CA GLY A 93 1.81 -14.29 -6.95
C GLY A 93 1.31 -13.28 -5.92
N ARG A 94 0.01 -13.30 -5.60
CA ARG A 94 -0.57 -12.47 -4.52
C ARG A 94 -0.13 -12.95 -3.15
N THR A 95 -0.13 -14.27 -2.91
CA THR A 95 0.35 -14.86 -1.66
C THR A 95 1.83 -14.55 -1.42
N GLU A 96 2.68 -14.68 -2.44
CA GLU A 96 4.10 -14.32 -2.34
C GLU A 96 4.30 -12.85 -2.02
N TYR A 97 3.55 -11.96 -2.66
CA TYR A 97 3.56 -10.54 -2.35
C TYR A 97 3.17 -10.31 -0.89
N CYS A 98 2.08 -10.95 -0.43
CA CYS A 98 1.61 -10.83 0.94
C CYS A 98 2.64 -11.35 1.95
N ALA A 99 3.34 -12.43 1.65
CA ALA A 99 4.36 -13.01 2.53
C ALA A 99 5.64 -12.18 2.61
N LYS A 100 6.01 -11.48 1.52
CA LYS A 100 7.24 -10.67 1.47
C LYS A 100 7.06 -9.32 2.14
N ASP A 101 6.03 -8.57 1.73
CA ASP A 101 5.86 -7.16 2.09
C ASP A 101 4.41 -6.79 2.44
N GLY A 102 3.48 -7.76 2.45
CA GLY A 102 2.06 -7.47 2.61
C GLY A 102 1.66 -7.14 4.04
N ASP A 103 0.84 -6.10 4.16
CA ASP A 103 0.11 -5.79 5.38
C ASP A 103 -1.33 -6.35 5.33
N PHE A 104 -2.08 -6.15 6.43
CA PHE A 104 -3.48 -6.56 6.54
C PHE A 104 -4.35 -6.07 5.38
N VAL A 105 -4.14 -4.84 4.90
CA VAL A 105 -4.97 -4.27 3.83
C VAL A 105 -4.56 -4.76 2.46
N ASP A 106 -3.29 -5.07 2.27
CA ASP A 106 -2.84 -5.80 1.09
C ASP A 106 -3.50 -7.19 1.02
N ILE A 107 -3.66 -7.89 2.14
CA ILE A 107 -4.39 -9.16 2.19
C ILE A 107 -5.86 -8.99 1.82
N ILE A 108 -6.57 -8.01 2.42
CA ILE A 108 -7.98 -7.73 2.10
C ILE A 108 -8.15 -7.40 0.62
N ALA A 109 -7.34 -6.49 0.11
CA ALA A 109 -7.43 -6.04 -1.28
C ALA A 109 -7.17 -7.18 -2.26
N ASN A 110 -6.19 -8.05 -1.98
CA ASN A 110 -5.90 -9.22 -2.80
C ASN A 110 -7.01 -10.27 -2.70
N HIS A 111 -7.58 -10.50 -1.52
CA HIS A 111 -8.71 -11.39 -1.31
C HIS A 111 -9.94 -10.94 -2.14
N TRP A 112 -10.32 -9.67 -2.08
CA TRP A 112 -11.43 -9.15 -2.90
C TRP A 112 -11.12 -9.20 -4.39
N ALA A 113 -9.90 -8.87 -4.82
CA ALA A 113 -9.50 -8.93 -6.22
C ALA A 113 -9.54 -10.35 -6.82
N VAL A 114 -9.43 -11.38 -5.98
CA VAL A 114 -9.54 -12.79 -6.37
C VAL A 114 -11.01 -13.25 -6.49
N GLY A 115 -11.90 -12.70 -5.65
CA GLY A 115 -13.33 -13.05 -5.62
C GLY A 115 -14.20 -12.29 -6.62
N LEU A 116 -13.79 -11.10 -7.05
CA LEU A 116 -14.70 -10.20 -7.76
C LEU A 116 -14.70 -10.43 -9.28
N LYS A 117 -15.67 -11.21 -9.78
CA LYS A 117 -16.23 -11.06 -11.12
C LYS A 117 -17.72 -11.46 -11.09
N ASN A 118 -18.60 -10.46 -11.08
CA ASN A 118 -19.98 -10.53 -11.59
C ASN A 118 -21.07 -10.98 -10.59
N LYS A 119 -22.35 -10.71 -10.92
CA LYS A 119 -23.53 -11.11 -10.12
C LYS A 119 -24.05 -12.52 -10.48
N ASP A 120 -23.35 -13.22 -11.36
CA ASP A 120 -23.71 -14.56 -11.78
C ASP A 120 -23.40 -15.57 -10.65
N GLU A 121 -24.37 -16.41 -10.29
CA GLU A 121 -24.24 -17.35 -9.17
C GLU A 121 -23.06 -18.31 -9.34
N LYS A 122 -22.78 -18.77 -10.57
CA LYS A 122 -21.66 -19.68 -10.85
C LYS A 122 -20.33 -18.96 -10.69
N GLU A 123 -20.25 -17.69 -11.07
CA GLU A 123 -19.07 -16.88 -10.84
C GLU A 123 -18.90 -16.47 -9.38
N ILE A 124 -19.98 -16.29 -8.62
CA ILE A 124 -19.94 -16.10 -7.16
C ILE A 124 -19.33 -17.33 -6.48
N VAL A 125 -19.82 -18.53 -6.78
CA VAL A 125 -19.27 -19.79 -6.21
C VAL A 125 -17.80 -19.95 -6.58
N THR A 126 -17.45 -19.65 -7.83
CA THR A 126 -16.06 -19.70 -8.30
C THR A 126 -15.20 -18.65 -7.58
N GLY A 127 -15.73 -17.45 -7.34
CA GLY A 127 -15.07 -16.37 -6.61
C GLY A 127 -14.76 -16.75 -5.17
N VAL A 128 -15.75 -17.27 -4.44
CA VAL A 128 -15.60 -17.79 -3.07
C VAL A 128 -14.57 -18.92 -3.02
N SER A 129 -14.61 -19.84 -4.00
CA SER A 129 -13.64 -20.94 -4.06
C SER A 129 -12.20 -20.43 -4.24
N ARG A 130 -12.00 -19.39 -5.04
CA ARG A 130 -10.68 -18.75 -5.24
C ARG A 130 -10.23 -17.97 -4.00
N GLN A 131 -11.16 -17.29 -3.31
CA GLN A 131 -10.89 -16.59 -2.06
C GLN A 131 -10.46 -17.54 -0.94
N LEU A 132 -11.13 -18.69 -0.81
CA LEU A 132 -10.75 -19.74 0.13
C LEU A 132 -9.37 -20.30 -0.21
N THR A 133 -9.12 -20.56 -1.50
CA THR A 133 -7.79 -21.01 -1.97
C THR A 133 -6.71 -19.98 -1.64
N PHE A 134 -7.00 -18.68 -1.80
CA PHE A 134 -6.08 -17.61 -1.43
C PHE A 134 -5.79 -17.60 0.08
N TYR A 135 -6.82 -17.75 0.91
CA TYR A 135 -6.65 -17.84 2.37
C TYR A 135 -5.78 -19.02 2.79
N VAL A 136 -6.05 -20.23 2.27
CA VAL A 136 -5.21 -21.41 2.55
C VAL A 136 -3.76 -21.14 2.15
N LYS A 137 -3.53 -20.58 0.96
CA LYS A 137 -2.17 -20.22 0.53
C LYS A 137 -1.52 -19.16 1.42
N LEU A 138 -2.26 -18.19 1.96
CA LEU A 138 -1.72 -17.24 2.93
C LEU A 138 -1.24 -17.93 4.21
N THR A 139 -1.95 -18.97 4.68
CA THR A 139 -1.53 -19.74 5.86
C THR A 139 -0.30 -20.63 5.60
N GLU A 140 -0.12 -21.09 4.36
CA GLU A 140 1.06 -21.84 3.93
C GLU A 140 2.25 -20.92 3.66
N GLY A 141 1.99 -19.72 3.15
CA GLY A 141 2.97 -18.66 2.96
C GLY A 141 3.42 -18.11 4.30
N SER A 142 4.67 -17.67 4.41
CA SER A 142 5.25 -17.10 5.64
C SER A 142 4.68 -15.70 6.00
N VAL A 143 3.40 -15.47 5.76
CA VAL A 143 2.65 -14.28 6.19
C VAL A 143 2.54 -14.31 7.72
N ASP A 144 2.65 -13.15 8.34
CA ASP A 144 2.54 -13.01 9.80
C ASP A 144 1.21 -13.64 10.32
N PRO A 145 1.28 -14.66 11.20
CA PRO A 145 0.10 -15.30 11.77
C PRO A 145 -0.86 -14.34 12.47
N ALA A 146 -0.37 -13.25 13.06
CA ALA A 146 -1.23 -12.25 13.71
C ALA A 146 -2.09 -11.49 12.68
N ILE A 147 -1.56 -11.26 11.48
CA ILE A 147 -2.30 -10.63 10.39
C ILE A 147 -3.34 -11.61 9.83
N ILE A 148 -2.99 -12.88 9.67
CA ILE A 148 -3.93 -13.94 9.26
C ILE A 148 -5.06 -14.08 10.27
N GLU A 149 -4.75 -14.09 11.57
CA GLU A 149 -5.74 -14.20 12.64
C GLU A 149 -6.69 -12.99 12.65
N ALA A 150 -6.16 -11.78 12.48
CA ALA A 150 -6.97 -10.57 12.34
C ALA A 150 -7.90 -10.66 11.10
N PHE A 151 -7.39 -11.18 9.99
CA PHE A 151 -8.15 -11.35 8.76
C PHE A 151 -9.27 -12.40 8.92
N ALA A 152 -8.98 -13.51 9.59
CA ALA A 152 -9.95 -14.57 9.83
C ALA A 152 -11.08 -14.18 10.82
N LYS A 153 -10.87 -13.15 11.64
CA LYS A 153 -11.88 -12.65 12.58
C LYS A 153 -12.88 -11.69 11.95
N ASP A 154 -12.57 -11.15 10.77
CA ASP A 154 -13.44 -10.23 10.07
C ASP A 154 -14.54 -11.00 9.32
N LYS A 155 -15.75 -10.99 9.91
CA LYS A 155 -16.91 -11.73 9.40
C LYS A 155 -17.45 -11.18 8.08
N GLU A 156 -17.05 -9.99 7.66
CA GLU A 156 -17.43 -9.42 6.36
C GLU A 156 -16.51 -9.92 5.23
N LEU A 157 -15.45 -10.67 5.57
CA LEU A 157 -14.41 -11.15 4.65
C LEU A 157 -14.36 -12.67 4.49
N ILE A 158 -15.23 -13.41 5.19
CA ILE A 158 -15.38 -14.88 5.11
C ILE A 158 -16.76 -15.22 4.57
#